data_AF-A0A1G3QQV3-F1
#
_entry.id   AF-A0A1G3QQV3-F1
#
_cell.length_a   1.000
_cell.length_b   1.000
_cell.length_c   1.000
_cell.angle_alpha   90.00
_cell.angle_beta   90.00
_cell.angle_gamma   90.00
#
_symmetry.space_group_name_H-M   'P 1'
#
loop_
_entity.id
_entity.type
_entity.pdbx_description
1 polymer ?
#
loop_
_entity_poly.entity_id
_entity_poly.type
_entity_poly.pdbx_seq_one_letter_code
_entity_poly.pdbx_strand_id
1 'polypeptide(L)'
;MAEATYVTDIVERTRLEILFAIKERIGELTRDAEAPVQLQKVIIRDGGSSHRDSVRYFEVNNLYVDENNCLCGDLVCKGARFDDDVLFGKSIEDLAIDDLKLILDALYGNNWSIDQSYSDFGMAGKPSGLSALFFEKFTGITRALRRGA
;
A
#
# COMPACT_ATOMS: atom_id res chain seq x y z
N MET A 1 33.55 4.59 21.58
CA MET A 1 32.68 5.51 20.80
C MET A 1 32.72 5.26 19.30
N ALA A 2 33.74 4.61 18.73
CA ALA A 2 33.78 4.28 17.30
C ALA A 2 32.84 3.12 16.88
N GLU A 3 32.64 2.10 17.72
CA GLU A 3 31.78 0.95 17.37
C GLU A 3 30.30 1.30 17.18
N ALA A 4 29.77 2.27 17.93
CA ALA A 4 28.35 2.66 17.83
C ALA A 4 28.01 3.28 16.47
N THR A 5 28.93 4.10 15.92
CA THR A 5 28.79 4.72 14.59
C THR A 5 28.85 3.71 13.44
N TYR A 6 29.69 2.67 13.55
CA TYR A 6 29.75 1.64 12.51
C TYR A 6 28.47 0.80 12.45
N VAL A 7 27.87 0.50 13.60
CA VAL A 7 26.63 -0.29 13.66
C VAL A 7 25.45 0.51 13.11
N THR A 8 25.33 1.80 13.42
CA THR A 8 24.25 2.64 12.85
C THR A 8 24.35 2.75 11.33
N ASP A 9 25.56 2.93 10.79
CA ASP A 9 25.77 3.03 9.35
C ASP A 9 25.42 1.73 8.61
N ILE A 10 25.72 0.57 9.21
CA ILE A 10 25.37 -0.74 8.63
C ILE A 10 23.85 -0.92 8.62
N VAL A 11 23.18 -0.60 9.73
CA VAL A 11 21.72 -0.74 9.86
C VAL A 11 20.99 0.16 8.86
N GLU A 12 21.43 1.40 8.69
CA GLU A 12 20.84 2.32 7.71
C GLU A 12 21.06 1.86 6.26
N ARG A 13 22.26 1.36 5.93
CA ARG A 13 22.53 0.80 4.61
C ARG A 13 21.65 -0.39 4.29
N THR A 14 21.52 -1.33 5.23
CA THR A 14 20.64 -2.49 5.05
C THR A 14 19.18 -2.07 4.87
N ARG A 15 18.72 -1.04 5.59
CA ARG A 15 17.36 -0.49 5.39
C ARG A 15 17.17 0.02 3.96
N LEU A 16 18.12 0.82 3.47
CA LEU A 16 18.09 1.37 2.11
C LEU A 16 18.16 0.28 1.04
N GLU A 17 18.97 -0.76 1.25
CA GLU A 17 19.06 -1.92 0.35
C GLU A 17 17.72 -2.67 0.26
N ILE A 18 17.06 -2.89 1.40
CA ILE A 18 15.74 -3.54 1.42
C ILE A 18 14.70 -2.66 0.71
N LEU A 19 14.68 -1.35 0.97
CA LEU A 19 13.78 -0.42 0.28
C LEU A 19 13.99 -0.42 -1.23
N PHE A 20 15.25 -0.43 -1.66
CA PHE A 20 15.60 -0.53 -3.07
C PHE A 20 15.08 -1.83 -3.68
N ALA A 21 15.31 -2.98 -3.02
CA ALA A 21 14.83 -4.28 -3.49
C ALA A 21 13.30 -4.35 -3.59
N ILE A 22 12.57 -3.74 -2.63
CA ILE A 22 11.11 -3.65 -2.68
C ILE A 22 10.66 -2.85 -3.91
N LYS A 23 11.24 -1.66 -4.12
CA LYS A 23 10.88 -0.78 -5.24
C LYS A 23 11.16 -1.45 -6.59
N GLU A 24 12.35 -2.04 -6.74
CA GLU A 24 12.74 -2.79 -7.93
C GLU A 24 11.75 -3.93 -8.20
N ARG A 25 11.39 -4.70 -7.17
CA ARG A 25 10.44 -5.80 -7.31
C ARG A 25 9.05 -5.33 -7.73
N ILE A 26 8.55 -4.22 -7.17
CA ILE A 26 7.28 -3.63 -7.60
C ILE A 26 7.34 -3.19 -9.07
N GLY A 27 8.44 -2.57 -9.50
CA GLY A 27 8.68 -2.21 -10.90
C GLY A 27 8.63 -3.43 -11.82
N GLU A 28 9.31 -4.53 -11.46
CA GLU A 28 9.27 -5.79 -12.20
C GLU A 28 7.86 -6.37 -12.32
N LEU A 29 7.11 -6.39 -11.21
CA LEU A 29 5.76 -6.97 -11.16
C LEU A 29 4.77 -6.15 -11.99
N THR A 30 4.88 -4.82 -11.92
CA THR A 30 3.97 -3.88 -12.59
C THR A 30 4.41 -3.55 -14.02
N ARG A 31 5.60 -4.00 -14.46
CA ARG A 31 6.25 -3.59 -15.71
C ARG A 31 6.39 -2.08 -15.82
N ASP A 32 6.80 -1.46 -14.71
CA ASP A 32 6.94 -0.01 -14.56
C ASP A 32 5.64 0.79 -14.81
N ALA A 33 4.47 0.15 -14.72
CA ALA A 33 3.18 0.79 -14.95
C ALA A 33 2.63 1.54 -13.72
N GLU A 34 3.44 1.74 -12.67
CA GLU A 34 3.07 2.37 -11.38
C GLU A 34 1.79 1.81 -10.73
N ALA A 35 1.36 0.62 -11.14
CA ALA A 35 0.12 0.02 -10.68
C ALA A 35 0.25 -0.47 -9.23
N PRO A 36 -0.80 -0.35 -8.40
CA PRO A 36 -0.74 -0.82 -7.03
C PRO A 36 -0.67 -2.36 -6.98
N VAL A 37 0.31 -2.85 -6.24
CA VAL A 37 0.48 -4.26 -5.88
C VAL A 37 -0.29 -4.52 -4.59
N GLN A 38 -1.31 -5.35 -4.67
CA GLN A 38 -2.08 -5.80 -3.53
C GLN A 38 -1.35 -6.93 -2.81
N LEU A 39 -0.96 -6.69 -1.57
CA LEU A 39 -0.40 -7.72 -0.69
C LEU A 39 -1.50 -8.40 0.11
N GLN A 40 -1.37 -9.70 0.33
CA GLN A 40 -2.28 -10.44 1.21
C GLN A 40 -1.64 -10.64 2.58
N LYS A 41 -2.31 -10.16 3.63
CA LYS A 41 -2.03 -10.49 5.04
C LYS A 41 -0.66 -10.05 5.56
N VAL A 42 -0.13 -8.93 5.07
CA VAL A 42 1.11 -8.36 5.62
C VAL A 42 0.77 -7.42 6.77
N ILE A 43 1.15 -7.80 8.00
CA ILE A 43 0.88 -7.02 9.20
C ILE A 43 2.17 -6.38 9.70
N ILE A 44 2.17 -5.05 9.78
CA ILE A 44 3.28 -4.23 10.27
C ILE A 44 2.92 -3.58 11.61
N ARG A 45 3.93 -3.12 12.35
CA ARG A 45 3.74 -2.42 13.62
C ARG A 45 3.83 -0.92 13.41
N ASP A 46 3.07 -0.16 14.19
CA ASP A 46 3.23 1.29 14.25
C ASP A 46 4.59 1.64 14.88
N GLY A 47 5.53 2.11 14.06
CA GLY A 47 6.84 2.59 14.52
C GLY A 47 6.78 3.99 15.16
N GLY A 48 5.62 4.66 15.11
CA GLY A 48 5.41 6.00 15.64
C GLY A 48 5.33 6.00 17.18
N SER A 49 6.44 6.32 17.83
CA SER A 49 6.52 6.57 19.26
C SER A 49 5.61 7.74 19.68
N SER A 50 4.41 7.41 20.18
CA SER A 50 3.65 8.33 21.05
C SER A 50 3.24 7.58 22.31
N HIS A 51 3.40 8.25 23.46
CA HIS A 51 3.29 7.75 24.83
C HIS A 51 1.89 7.24 25.26
N ARG A 52 1.21 6.47 24.41
CA ARG A 52 -0.05 5.77 24.72
C ARG A 52 0.11 4.29 24.41
N ASP A 53 0.60 3.57 25.41
CA ASP A 53 0.52 2.15 25.83
C ASP A 53 -0.18 1.05 24.99
N SER A 54 -0.49 1.25 23.71
CA SER A 54 -1.07 0.20 22.85
C SER A 54 -0.27 0.10 21.56
N VAL A 55 0.43 -1.03 21.39
CA VAL A 55 1.02 -1.44 20.11
C VAL A 55 -0.12 -1.53 19.09
N ARG A 56 -0.03 -0.74 18.02
CA ARG A 56 -0.97 -0.77 16.90
C ARG A 56 -0.38 -1.62 15.79
N TYR A 57 -1.25 -2.42 15.16
CA TYR A 57 -0.92 -3.27 14.05
C TYR A 57 -1.71 -2.80 12.84
N PHE A 58 -1.04 -2.73 11.69
CA PHE A 58 -1.66 -2.34 10.43
C PHE A 58 -1.48 -3.45 9.41
N GLU A 59 -2.54 -3.79 8.68
CA GLU A 59 -2.46 -4.63 7.49
C GLU A 59 -2.14 -3.74 6.28
N VAL A 60 -1.06 -4.05 5.56
CA VAL A 60 -0.68 -3.39 4.31
C VAL A 60 -1.45 -4.07 3.18
N ASN A 61 -2.38 -3.34 2.57
CA ASN A 61 -3.23 -3.87 1.50
C ASN A 61 -2.67 -3.56 0.12
N ASN A 62 -2.39 -2.28 -0.15
CA ASN A 62 -1.84 -1.83 -1.43
C ASN A 62 -0.43 -1.31 -1.21
N LEU A 63 0.47 -1.60 -2.15
CA LEU A 63 1.80 -1.03 -2.24
C LEU A 63 2.04 -0.47 -3.64
N TYR A 64 2.58 0.73 -3.70
CA TYR A 64 2.94 1.36 -4.95
C TYR A 64 4.10 2.31 -4.75
N VAL A 65 4.76 2.66 -5.86
CA VAL A 65 5.77 3.70 -5.89
C VAL A 65 5.10 4.93 -6.49
N ASP A 66 5.09 6.03 -5.75
CA ASP A 66 4.55 7.31 -6.21
C ASP A 66 5.49 7.99 -7.23
N GLU A 67 5.01 9.02 -7.94
CA GLU A 67 5.76 9.82 -8.92
C GLU A 67 7.09 10.37 -8.37
N ASN A 68 7.16 10.56 -7.05
CA ASN A 68 8.37 11.02 -6.33
C ASN A 68 9.37 9.90 -6.01
N ASN A 69 9.17 8.69 -6.55
CA ASN A 69 9.91 7.48 -6.20
C ASN A 69 9.82 7.14 -4.70
N CYS A 70 8.71 7.50 -4.05
CA CYS A 70 8.43 7.20 -2.65
C CYS A 70 7.64 5.90 -2.55
N LEU A 71 8.05 5.00 -1.66
CA LEU A 71 7.32 3.76 -1.41
C LEU A 71 6.12 4.04 -0.50
N CYS A 72 4.92 3.89 -1.05
CA CYS A 72 3.66 4.19 -0.39
C CYS A 72 2.81 2.93 -0.24
N GLY A 73 1.95 2.92 0.78
CA GLY A 73 0.98 1.86 0.97
C GLY A 73 -0.28 2.28 1.70
N ASP A 74 -1.33 1.50 1.47
CA ASP A 74 -2.60 1.62 2.17
C ASP A 74 -2.60 0.71 3.39
N LEU A 75 -2.80 1.32 4.56
CA LEU A 75 -2.73 0.66 5.86
C LEU A 75 -4.12 0.57 6.48
N VAL A 76 -4.52 -0.63 6.87
CA VAL A 76 -5.78 -0.87 7.59
C VAL A 76 -5.47 -1.26 9.02
N CYS A 77 -5.98 -0.52 9.99
CA CYS A 77 -5.78 -0.86 11.40
C CYS A 77 -6.39 -2.24 11.73
N LYS A 78 -5.57 -3.14 12.28
CA LYS A 78 -6.02 -4.43 12.85
C LYS A 78 -6.00 -4.32 14.36
N GLY A 79 -7.11 -3.86 14.95
CA GLY A 79 -7.24 -3.78 16.40
C GLY A 79 -8.68 -3.72 16.85
N ALA A 80 -9.08 -4.59 17.79
CA ALA A 80 -10.45 -4.69 18.29
C ALA A 80 -10.93 -3.51 19.16
N ARG A 81 -10.16 -2.41 19.25
CA ARG A 81 -10.37 -1.35 20.26
C ARG A 81 -10.42 0.08 19.72
N PHE A 82 -10.10 0.29 18.44
CA PHE A 82 -10.16 1.60 17.81
C PHE A 82 -11.00 1.49 16.55
N ASP A 83 -11.75 2.54 16.22
CA ASP A 83 -12.47 2.65 14.96
C ASP A 83 -11.54 2.28 13.79
N ASP A 84 -12.10 1.64 12.76
CA ASP A 84 -11.39 1.11 11.59
C ASP A 84 -10.71 2.25 10.79
N ASP A 85 -9.59 2.75 11.31
CA ASP A 85 -8.79 3.77 10.65
C ASP A 85 -8.09 3.13 9.45
N VAL A 86 -8.51 3.54 8.26
CA VAL A 86 -7.82 3.26 7.00
C VAL A 86 -6.97 4.45 6.62
N LEU A 87 -5.66 4.26 6.54
CA LEU A 87 -4.70 5.27 6.12
C LEU A 87 -4.31 4.98 4.67
N PHE A 88 -4.74 5.85 3.76
CA PHE A 88 -4.40 5.73 2.34
C PHE A 88 -3.08 6.43 2.02
N GLY A 89 -2.27 5.81 1.17
CA GLY A 89 -1.06 6.41 0.59
C GLY A 89 -0.02 6.87 1.61
N LYS A 90 0.15 6.13 2.70
CA LYS A 90 1.18 6.45 3.70
C LYS A 90 2.55 6.01 3.19
N SER A 91 3.56 6.86 3.39
CA SER A 91 4.95 6.44 3.23
C SER A 91 5.25 5.31 4.21
N ILE A 92 5.83 4.24 3.69
CA ILE A 92 6.27 3.08 4.46
C ILE A 92 7.80 2.98 4.55
N GLU A 93 8.51 4.01 4.08
CA GLU A 93 9.99 4.04 4.09
C GLU A 93 10.58 4.14 5.49
N ASP A 94 9.82 4.71 6.43
CA ASP A 94 10.21 4.90 7.83
C ASP A 94 9.92 3.67 8.72
N LEU A 95 9.46 2.56 8.13
CA LEU A 95 9.19 1.33 8.88
C LEU A 95 10.47 0.68 9.42
N ALA A 96 10.30 -0.11 10.48
CA ALA A 96 11.37 -0.93 11.02
C ALA A 96 11.84 -1.96 9.98
N ILE A 97 13.13 -2.31 10.03
CA ILE A 97 13.75 -3.28 9.09
C ILE A 97 13.00 -4.61 9.07
N ASP A 98 12.52 -5.08 10.22
CA ASP A 98 11.78 -6.34 10.30
C ASP A 98 10.44 -6.27 9.55
N ASP A 99 9.74 -5.13 9.61
CA ASP A 99 8.49 -4.91 8.88
C ASP A 99 8.74 -4.77 7.37
N LEU A 100 9.83 -4.11 6.98
CA LEU A 100 10.26 -4.04 5.58
C LEU A 100 10.63 -5.41 5.01
N LYS A 101 11.26 -6.29 5.81
CA LYS A 101 11.54 -7.67 5.41
C LYS A 101 10.26 -8.47 5.17
N LEU A 102 9.24 -8.30 6.02
CA LEU A 102 7.94 -8.97 5.83
C LEU A 102 7.29 -8.57 4.51
N ILE A 103 7.38 -7.28 4.15
CA ILE A 103 6.92 -6.78 2.86
C ILE A 103 7.70 -7.40 1.71
N LEU A 104 9.03 -7.42 1.80
CA LEU A 104 9.90 -8.01 0.78
C LEU A 104 9.61 -9.51 0.58
N ASP A 105 9.49 -10.26 1.67
CA ASP A 105 9.18 -11.69 1.64
C ASP A 105 7.81 -11.94 1.00
N ALA A 106 6.82 -11.08 1.26
CA ALA A 106 5.50 -11.17 0.62
C ALA A 106 5.55 -10.92 -0.90
N LEU A 107 6.40 -9.99 -1.35
CA LEU A 107 6.60 -9.66 -2.77
C LEU A 107 7.36 -10.75 -3.54
N TYR A 108 8.27 -11.46 -2.87
CA TYR A 108 8.92 -12.66 -3.44
C TYR A 108 8.06 -13.91 -3.31
N GLY A 109 7.08 -13.90 -2.42
CA GLY A 109 6.03 -14.90 -2.37
C GLY A 109 5.09 -14.83 -3.58
N ASN A 110 4.04 -15.67 -3.53
CA ASN A 110 3.01 -15.73 -4.56
C ASN A 110 1.65 -15.18 -4.08
N ASN A 111 1.63 -14.49 -2.93
CA ASN A 111 0.41 -14.04 -2.25
C ASN A 111 0.17 -12.55 -2.50
N TRP A 112 0.19 -12.16 -3.76
CA TRP A 112 -0.09 -10.79 -4.20
C TRP A 112 -0.94 -10.80 -5.47
N SER A 113 -1.64 -9.70 -5.71
CA SER A 113 -2.36 -9.43 -6.95
C SER A 113 -2.00 -8.04 -7.45
N ILE A 114 -2.12 -7.81 -8.75
CA ILE A 114 -1.94 -6.48 -9.34
C ILE A 114 -3.31 -6.00 -9.75
N ASP A 115 -3.71 -4.82 -9.28
CA ASP A 115 -4.94 -4.22 -9.75
C ASP A 115 -4.69 -3.53 -11.10
N GLN A 116 -4.94 -4.30 -12.18
CA GLN A 116 -4.81 -3.81 -13.54
C GLN A 116 -5.92 -2.82 -13.94
N SER A 117 -6.91 -2.55 -13.09
CA SER A 117 -7.91 -1.51 -13.40
C SER A 117 -7.30 -0.11 -13.49
N TYR A 118 -6.12 0.10 -12.89
CA TYR A 118 -5.30 1.31 -13.06
C TYR A 118 -4.52 1.34 -14.38
N SER A 119 -4.24 0.18 -14.99
CA SER A 119 -3.48 0.10 -16.24
C SER A 119 -4.30 0.45 -17.50
N ASP A 120 -5.64 0.49 -17.40
CA ASP A 120 -6.52 0.92 -18.51
C ASP A 120 -6.59 2.45 -18.68
N PHE A 121 -6.06 3.24 -17.74
CA PHE A 121 -5.93 4.69 -17.92
C PHE A 121 -4.73 5.09 -18.81
N GLY A 122 -3.95 4.11 -19.26
CA GLY A 122 -2.74 4.30 -20.06
C GLY A 122 -2.91 4.26 -21.57
N MET A 123 -4.13 4.26 -22.17
CA MET A 123 -4.30 4.46 -23.63
C MET A 123 -5.69 4.88 -24.14
N ALA A 124 -6.64 5.30 -23.30
CA ALA A 124 -7.91 5.83 -23.80
C ALA A 124 -8.40 7.01 -22.96
N GLY A 125 -8.10 8.22 -23.45
CA GLY A 125 -8.89 9.44 -23.25
C GLY A 125 -9.23 9.83 -21.82
N LYS A 126 -8.67 10.97 -21.37
CA LYS A 126 -9.23 11.80 -20.28
C LYS A 126 -10.77 11.69 -20.24
N PRO A 127 -11.40 11.21 -19.16
CA PRO A 127 -12.84 11.32 -19.04
C PRO A 127 -13.17 12.78 -18.69
N SER A 128 -13.24 13.63 -19.72
CA SER A 128 -13.87 14.94 -19.63
C SER A 128 -15.38 14.75 -19.63
N GLY A 129 -16.00 14.98 -18.48
CA GLY A 129 -17.43 15.29 -18.38
C GLY A 129 -18.40 14.10 -18.40
N LEU A 130 -19.44 14.23 -17.57
CA LEU A 130 -20.60 13.34 -17.35
C LEU A 130 -20.33 11.91 -16.85
N SER A 131 -19.14 11.34 -17.07
CA SER A 131 -18.74 10.05 -16.45
C SER A 131 -18.55 10.14 -14.93
N ALA A 132 -18.30 11.34 -14.40
CA ALA A 132 -18.16 11.60 -12.96
C ALA A 132 -19.48 11.48 -12.17
N LEU A 133 -20.65 11.50 -12.83
CA LEU A 133 -21.96 11.45 -12.15
C LEU A 133 -22.55 10.04 -12.06
N PHE A 134 -22.02 9.07 -12.79
CA PHE A 134 -22.51 7.68 -12.74
C PHE A 134 -21.94 6.87 -11.58
N PHE A 135 -20.83 7.30 -10.96
CA PHE A 135 -20.31 6.70 -9.73
C PHE A 135 -21.11 7.07 -8.47
N GLU A 136 -22.05 8.01 -8.57
CA GLU A 136 -22.69 8.63 -7.40
C GLU A 136 -24.10 8.10 -7.06
N LYS A 137 -24.80 7.39 -7.96
CA LYS A 137 -26.18 6.95 -7.69
C LYS A 137 -26.46 5.53 -8.14
N PHE A 138 -26.12 4.62 -7.23
CA PHE A 138 -26.59 3.23 -7.12
C PHE A 138 -26.09 2.24 -8.17
N THR A 139 -25.47 1.17 -7.71
CA THR A 139 -25.78 -0.17 -8.26
C THR A 139 -26.63 -1.01 -7.29
N GLY A 140 -27.18 -0.41 -6.21
CA GLY A 140 -27.91 -1.13 -5.16
C GLY A 140 -29.45 -1.04 -5.15
N ILE A 141 -30.10 0.08 -5.48
CA ILE A 141 -31.54 0.24 -5.17
C ILE A 141 -32.25 1.15 -6.19
N THR A 142 -32.43 0.71 -7.43
CA THR A 142 -33.52 1.24 -8.30
C THR A 142 -33.84 0.38 -9.52
N ARG A 143 -33.62 -0.94 -9.46
CA ARG A 143 -34.12 -1.89 -10.47
C ARG A 143 -35.27 -2.77 -9.94
N ALA A 144 -36.13 -2.19 -9.12
CA ALA A 144 -37.44 -2.76 -8.80
C ALA A 144 -38.48 -1.67 -9.05
N LEU A 145 -38.96 -1.57 -10.29
CA LEU A 145 -40.27 -1.05 -10.72
C LEU A 145 -40.23 -0.68 -12.22
N ARG A 146 -40.28 -1.69 -13.09
CA ARG A 146 -40.87 -1.50 -14.42
C ARG A 146 -41.64 -2.76 -14.84
N ARG A 147 -42.94 -2.71 -14.52
CA ARG A 147 -44.08 -3.26 -15.28
C ARG A 147 -43.90 -4.62 -15.96
N GLY A 148 -44.47 -5.64 -15.34
CA GLY A 148 -45.34 -6.56 -16.06
C GLY A 148 -46.77 -5.99 -16.04
N ALA A 149 -47.23 -5.51 -17.19
CA ALA A 149 -48.61 -5.31 -17.59
C ALA A 149 -48.61 -5.06 -19.10
#